data_AF-A0A7L4QH48-F1
#
_entry.id   AF-A0A7L4QH48-F1
#
_cell.length_a   1.000
_cell.length_b   1.000
_cell.length_c   1.000
_cell.angle_alpha   90.00
_cell.angle_beta   90.00
_cell.angle_gamma   90.00
#
_symmetry.space_group_name_H-M   'P 1'
#
loop_
_entity.id
_entity.type
_entity.pdbx_description
1 polymer ?
#
loop_
_entity_poly.entity_id
_entity_poly.type
_entity_poly.pdbx_seq_one_letter_code
_entity_poly.pdbx_strand_id
1 'polypeptide(L)' 'TIKYDPFGNVIWEKLYNSGKDDYSFDVAVDTNNKIVVTGYVFNGTNNDFFTIKY' A
#
# COMPACT_ATOMS: atom_id res chain seq x y z
N THR A 1 0.29 -0.64 -4.91
CA THR A 1 0.17 -2.06 -4.54
C THR A 1 -0.33 -2.87 -5.70
N ILE A 2 0.32 -3.99 -5.99
CA ILE A 2 -0.06 -4.92 -7.06
C ILE A 2 -0.26 -6.30 -6.44
N LYS A 3 -1.32 -6.99 -6.85
CA LYS A 3 -1.58 -8.39 -6.46
C LYS A 3 -1.41 -9.28 -7.67
N TYR A 4 -0.64 -10.35 -7.52
CA TYR A 4 -0.42 -11.38 -8.54
C TYR A 4 -1.10 -12.70 -8.14
N ASP A 5 -1.38 -13.53 -9.12
CA ASP A 5 -1.69 -14.95 -8.93
C ASP A 5 -0.39 -15.78 -8.80
N PRO A 6 -0.47 -17.09 -8.49
CA PRO A 6 0.71 -17.95 -8.38
C PRO A 6 1.51 -18.13 -9.67
N PHE A 7 0.95 -17.78 -10.84
CA PHE A 7 1.61 -17.85 -12.14
C PHE A 7 2.25 -16.52 -12.54
N GLY A 8 2.15 -15.49 -11.70
CA GLY A 8 2.68 -14.16 -11.96
C GLY A 8 1.76 -13.27 -12.79
N ASN A 9 0.50 -13.67 -13.05
CA ASN A 9 -0.46 -12.79 -13.70
C ASN A 9 -0.98 -11.74 -12.72
N VAL A 10 -1.17 -10.51 -13.19
CA VAL A 10 -1.75 -9.44 -12.37
C VAL A 10 -3.23 -9.74 -12.13
N ILE A 11 -3.62 -9.85 -10.86
CA ILE A 11 -5.03 -9.90 -10.45
C ILE A 11 -5.60 -8.48 -10.39
N TRP A 12 -4.87 -7.55 -9.76
CA TRP A 12 -5.22 -6.13 -9.75
C TRP A 12 -4.03 -5.24 -9.39
N GLU A 13 -4.15 -3.97 -9.73
CA GLU A 13 -3.25 -2.89 -9.33
C GLU A 13 -4.06 -1.73 -8.71
N LYS A 14 -3.57 -1.22 -7.58
CA LYS A 14 -4.08 -0.01 -6.93
C LYS A 14 -2.91 0.85 -6.48
N LEU A 15 -2.75 2.00 -7.10
CA LEU A 15 -1.74 2.98 -6.72
C LEU A 15 -2.34 3.96 -5.72
N TYR A 16 -1.65 4.16 -4.59
CA TYR A 16 -1.86 5.31 -3.73
C TYR A 16 -0.78 6.35 -4.06
N ASN A 17 -1.19 7.60 -4.20
CA ASN A 17 -0.30 8.72 -4.49
C ASN A 17 -0.90 9.98 -3.83
N SER A 18 -0.22 10.53 -2.82
CA SER A 18 -0.62 11.75 -2.13
C SER A 18 -0.25 13.03 -2.91
N GLY A 19 0.47 12.89 -4.02
CA GLY A 19 1.04 14.00 -4.80
C GLY A 19 2.40 14.48 -4.28
N LYS A 20 2.97 13.77 -3.30
CA LYS A 20 4.27 14.03 -2.66
C LYS A 20 5.02 12.71 -2.43
N ASP A 21 6.06 12.75 -1.60
CA ASP A 21 6.82 11.57 -1.24
C ASP A 21 5.97 10.63 -0.36
N ASP A 22 5.78 9.41 -0.85
CA ASP A 22 5.03 8.35 -0.19
C ASP A 22 5.93 7.12 -0.05
N TYR A 23 6.06 6.60 1.17
CA TYR A 23 6.89 5.44 1.45
C TYR A 23 6.08 4.34 2.15
N SER A 24 6.10 3.14 1.57
CA SER A 24 5.62 1.93 2.24
C SER A 24 6.79 1.18 2.88
N PHE A 25 6.61 0.72 4.11
CA PHE A 25 7.63 -0.05 4.83
C PHE A 25 7.28 -1.52 5.03
N ASP A 26 6.01 -1.83 5.16
CA ASP A 26 5.58 -3.20 5.41
C ASP A 26 4.21 -3.49 4.79
N VAL A 27 3.97 -4.78 4.56
CA VAL A 27 2.74 -5.30 4.01
C VAL A 27 2.37 -6.62 4.70
N ALA A 28 1.12 -6.72 5.15
CA ALA A 28 0.56 -7.92 5.73
C ALA A 28 -0.76 -8.30 5.06
N VAL A 29 -1.11 -9.57 5.14
CA VAL A 29 -2.40 -10.09 4.65
C VAL A 29 -3.18 -10.65 5.83
N ASP A 30 -4.41 -10.19 6.04
CA ASP A 30 -5.27 -10.70 7.11
C ASP A 30 -5.95 -12.04 6.71
N THR A 31 -6.64 -12.66 7.67
CA THR A 31 -7.36 -13.93 7.46
C THR A 31 -8.49 -13.85 6.45
N ASN A 32 -8.94 -12.65 6.09
CA ASN A 32 -9.97 -12.39 5.08
C ASN A 32 -9.35 -12.04 3.72
N ASN A 33 -8.05 -12.31 3.53
CA ASN A 33 -7.29 -12.02 2.31
C ASN A 33 -7.27 -10.52 1.96
N LYS A 34 -7.37 -9.66 2.98
CA LYS A 34 -7.24 -8.21 2.83
C LYS A 34 -5.79 -7.81 3.01
N ILE A 35 -5.33 -6.93 2.14
CA ILE A 35 -3.94 -6.47 2.14
C ILE A 35 -3.87 -5.18 2.94
N VAL A 36 -3.02 -5.16 3.96
CA VAL A 36 -2.73 -3.96 4.76
C VAL A 36 -1.33 -3.50 4.41
N VAL A 37 -1.20 -2.24 3.99
CA VAL A 37 0.09 -1.60 3.69
C VAL A 37 0.28 -0.44 4.66
N THR A 38 1.47 -0.32 5.24
CA THR A 38 1.77 0.73 6.21
C THR A 38 3.09 1.43 5.91
N GLY A 39 3.19 2.70 6.31
CA GLY A 39 4.36 3.54 6.12
C GLY A 39 4.08 4.98 6.51
N TYR A 40 4.58 5.93 5.73
CA TYR A 40 4.24 7.35 5.90
C TYR A 40 4.00 8.04 4.57
N VAL A 41 3.31 9.18 4.65
CA VAL A 41 3.05 10.11 3.54
C VAL A 41 3.52 11.50 3.96
N PHE A 42 4.08 12.26 3.02
CA PHE A 42 4.41 13.66 3.27
C PHE A 42 3.19 14.56 3.05
N ASN A 43 2.70 15.22 4.09
CA ASN A 43 1.49 16.05 4.03
C ASN A 43 1.73 17.48 3.51
N GLY A 44 2.95 17.79 3.07
CA GLY A 44 3.36 19.14 2.66
C GLY A 44 4.20 19.88 3.71
N THR A 45 4.21 19.44 4.96
CA THR A 45 4.99 20.03 6.06
C THR A 45 5.87 19.00 6.77
N ASN A 46 5.34 17.81 7.07
CA ASN A 46 6.05 16.71 7.71
C ASN A 46 5.52 15.35 7.23
N ASN A 47 6.04 14.27 7.81
CA ASN A 47 5.62 12.90 7.53
C ASN A 47 4.55 12.45 8.52
N ASP A 48 3.40 12.02 8.01
CA ASP A 48 2.34 11.40 8.80
C ASP A 48 2.34 9.90 8.62
N PHE A 49 2.06 9.16 9.70
CA PHE A 49 1.82 7.73 9.61
C PHE A 49 0.61 7.45 8.71
N PHE A 50 0.75 6.46 7.83
CA PHE A 50 -0.31 6.08 6.90
C PHE A 50 -0.46 4.57 6.82
N THR A 51 -1.71 4.10 6.92
CA THR A 51 -2.08 2.70 6.70
C THR A 51 -3.30 2.63 5.80
N ILE A 52 -3.23 1.77 4.79
CA ILE A 52 -4.33 1.51 3.87
C ILE A 52 -4.65 0.02 3.81
N LYS A 53 -5.94 -0.32 3.72
CA LYS A 53 -6.45 -1.69 3.61
C LYS A 53 -7.21 -1.88 2.29
N TYR A 54 -6.92 -2.96 1.56
CA TYR A 54 -7.54 -3.34 0.28
C TYR A 54 -8.33 -4.65 0.40
#